data_AF-A0A2H9TLK5-F1
#
_entry.id   AF-A0A2H9TLK5-F1
#
_cell.length_a   1.000
_cell.length_b   1.000
_cell.length_c   1.000
_cell.angle_alpha   90.00
_cell.angle_beta   90.00
_cell.angle_gamma   90.00
#
_symmetry.space_group_name_H-M   'P 1'
#
loop_
_entity.id
_entity.type
_entity.pdbx_description
1 polymer ?
#
loop_
_entity_poly.entity_id
_entity_poly.type
_entity_poly.pdbx_seq_one_letter_code
_entity_poly.pdbx_strand_id
1 'polypeptide(L)'
;MTLPEGYLNMAAFISQSEHSQRFLQKLKREYFLSEFDPIRDYNIQTIFSTLPEKANIAPNECISMFSFMNVNPEVGNVPFGDDPLIGILSETTLNSPTVAETSTAILKDYQQKIDPWDMGLIEQDLNEIKKRTIADQRRESFDIVIVASLIDRIPNLAGLCRTSEVFGATSLVLPNLAIQEDPNFRNISMTSERWLDLQEVKPGDLDAYLQKMRFADYRIIAVEQSSQSHSLLHYEFPKKCCLVLGSEREGIPAEILHLVDDCVEIPQFGMIRSLNVHVTGSIILWEARRQQALLQQ
;
A
#
# COMPACT_ATOMS: atom_id res chain seq x y z
N MET A 1 -25.19 -23.56 43.21
CA MET A 1 -23.84 -22.96 43.17
C MET A 1 -24.05 -21.46 43.06
N THR A 2 -23.89 -20.72 44.17
CA THR A 2 -24.12 -19.27 44.22
C THR A 2 -22.93 -18.54 43.61
N LEU A 3 -23.17 -17.75 42.55
CA LEU A 3 -22.13 -16.98 41.87
C LEU A 3 -21.57 -15.90 42.82
N PRO A 4 -20.25 -15.61 42.80
CA PRO A 4 -19.65 -14.59 43.66
C PRO A 4 -20.25 -13.19 43.41
N GLU A 5 -20.35 -12.34 44.44
CA GLU A 5 -20.98 -10.99 44.38
C GLU A 5 -20.47 -10.10 43.22
N GLY A 6 -19.19 -10.22 42.85
CA GLY A 6 -18.62 -9.50 41.71
C GLY A 6 -19.25 -9.86 40.36
N TYR A 7 -19.66 -11.11 40.16
CA TYR A 7 -20.34 -11.57 38.94
C TYR A 7 -21.79 -11.10 38.87
N LEU A 8 -22.48 -11.01 40.02
CA LEU A 8 -23.82 -10.42 40.07
C LEU A 8 -23.79 -8.94 39.67
N ASN A 9 -22.76 -8.21 40.10
CA ASN A 9 -22.59 -6.79 39.79
C ASN A 9 -22.29 -6.55 38.29
N MET A 10 -21.47 -7.43 37.68
CA MET A 10 -21.18 -7.41 36.25
C MET A 10 -22.42 -7.74 35.39
N ALA A 11 -23.20 -8.75 35.79
CA ALA A 11 -24.43 -9.11 35.10
C ALA A 11 -25.50 -8.00 35.22
N ALA A 12 -25.60 -7.37 36.39
CA ALA A 12 -26.44 -6.18 36.59
C ALA A 12 -26.00 -5.00 35.70
N PHE A 13 -24.70 -4.75 35.59
CA PHE A 13 -24.15 -3.70 34.73
C PHE A 13 -24.44 -3.95 33.23
N ILE A 14 -24.21 -5.17 32.74
CA ILE A 14 -24.46 -5.55 31.34
C ILE A 14 -25.96 -5.45 31.00
N SER A 15 -26.84 -5.72 31.96
CA SER A 15 -28.29 -5.62 31.80
C SER A 15 -28.85 -4.20 31.96
N GLN A 16 -28.10 -3.24 32.51
CA GLN A 16 -28.54 -1.84 32.64
C GLN A 16 -28.02 -0.93 31.51
N SER A 17 -26.88 -1.29 30.90
CA SER A 17 -26.27 -0.51 29.81
C SER A 17 -26.86 -0.91 28.45
N GLU A 18 -27.50 0.04 27.76
CA GLU A 18 -28.06 -0.16 26.42
C GLU A 18 -27.00 -0.59 25.40
N HIS A 19 -25.80 -0.02 25.48
CA HIS A 19 -24.67 -0.40 24.61
C HIS A 19 -24.22 -1.83 24.87
N SER A 20 -24.17 -2.25 26.13
CA SER A 20 -23.79 -3.61 26.52
C SER A 20 -24.83 -4.64 26.07
N GLN A 21 -26.12 -4.29 26.16
CA GLN A 21 -27.21 -5.13 25.63
C GLN A 21 -27.14 -5.28 24.10
N ARG A 22 -26.91 -4.19 23.35
CA ARG A 22 -26.76 -4.24 21.89
C ARG A 22 -25.54 -5.07 21.47
N PHE A 23 -24.42 -4.92 22.17
CA PHE A 23 -23.22 -5.72 21.94
C PHE A 23 -23.44 -7.21 22.25
N LEU A 24 -24.13 -7.52 23.36
CA LEU A 24 -24.49 -8.90 23.70
C LEU A 24 -25.45 -9.52 22.68
N GLN A 25 -26.43 -8.75 22.18
CA GLN A 25 -27.31 -9.20 21.11
C GLN A 25 -26.54 -9.45 19.81
N LYS A 26 -25.53 -8.63 19.49
CA LYS A 26 -24.64 -8.86 18.34
C LYS A 26 -23.85 -10.15 18.51
N LEU A 27 -23.19 -10.35 19.66
CA LEU A 27 -22.45 -11.57 19.97
C LEU A 27 -23.32 -12.84 19.91
N LYS A 28 -24.56 -12.76 20.42
CA LYS A 28 -25.53 -13.87 20.36
C LYS A 28 -26.03 -14.19 18.94
N ARG A 29 -25.74 -13.34 17.95
CA ARG A 29 -26.05 -13.57 16.54
C ARG A 29 -24.84 -14.01 15.72
N GLU A 30 -23.65 -14.04 16.33
CA GLU A 30 -22.44 -14.53 15.66
C GLU A 30 -22.54 -16.05 15.50
N TYR A 31 -22.23 -16.54 14.29
CA TYR A 31 -22.35 -17.95 13.91
C TYR A 31 -21.67 -18.88 14.93
N PHE A 32 -20.43 -18.54 15.33
CA PHE A 32 -19.61 -19.33 16.26
C PHE A 32 -20.19 -19.48 17.67
N LEU A 33 -21.08 -18.57 18.10
CA LEU A 33 -21.65 -18.56 19.45
C LEU A 33 -23.09 -19.04 19.50
N SER A 34 -23.76 -19.16 18.35
CA SER A 34 -25.20 -19.39 18.27
C SER A 34 -25.60 -20.58 17.42
N GLU A 35 -24.92 -20.80 16.28
CA GLU A 35 -25.32 -21.78 15.27
C GLU A 35 -24.29 -22.90 15.07
N PHE A 36 -23.02 -22.65 15.44
CA PHE A 36 -21.93 -23.61 15.26
C PHE A 36 -22.10 -24.86 16.12
N ASP A 37 -22.11 -26.01 15.47
CA ASP A 37 -22.16 -27.33 16.10
C ASP A 37 -20.90 -28.12 15.71
N PRO A 38 -19.99 -28.44 16.66
CA PRO A 38 -18.72 -29.10 16.36
C PRO A 38 -18.82 -30.47 15.69
N ILE A 39 -19.97 -31.15 15.74
CA ILE A 39 -20.17 -32.47 15.14
C ILE A 39 -20.79 -32.32 13.76
N ARG A 40 -21.84 -31.51 13.61
CA ARG A 40 -22.50 -31.27 12.32
C ARG A 40 -21.62 -30.48 11.35
N ASP A 41 -20.89 -29.52 11.88
CA ASP A 41 -20.08 -28.59 11.11
C ASP A 41 -18.65 -29.13 10.89
N TYR A 42 -18.36 -30.36 11.34
CA TYR A 42 -17.13 -31.09 11.03
C TYR A 42 -17.23 -31.78 9.66
N ASN A 43 -17.22 -30.97 8.61
CA ASN A 43 -17.22 -31.44 7.23
C ASN A 43 -16.30 -30.56 6.37
N ILE A 44 -15.86 -31.08 5.22
CA ILE A 44 -14.86 -30.42 4.37
C ILE A 44 -15.36 -29.05 3.88
N GLN A 45 -16.64 -28.94 3.50
CA GLN A 45 -17.25 -27.69 3.06
C GLN A 45 -17.21 -26.62 4.17
N THR A 46 -17.59 -26.97 5.40
CA THR A 46 -17.56 -26.02 6.50
C THR A 46 -16.13 -25.58 6.82
N ILE A 47 -15.18 -26.52 6.84
CA ILE A 47 -13.77 -26.22 7.17
C ILE A 47 -13.12 -25.29 6.14
N PHE A 48 -13.33 -25.53 4.85
CA PHE A 48 -12.61 -24.82 3.78
C PHE A 48 -13.41 -23.70 3.11
N SER A 49 -14.69 -23.53 3.44
CA SER A 49 -15.53 -22.49 2.83
C SER A 49 -16.32 -21.70 3.87
N THR A 50 -17.15 -22.38 4.68
CA THR A 50 -18.05 -21.68 5.61
C THR A 50 -17.31 -20.98 6.75
N LEU A 51 -16.33 -21.62 7.39
CA LEU A 51 -15.58 -21.01 8.50
C LEU A 51 -14.73 -19.82 8.05
N PRO A 52 -13.95 -19.90 6.95
CA PRO A 52 -13.23 -18.75 6.43
C PRO A 52 -14.14 -17.57 6.07
N GLU A 53 -15.28 -17.84 5.44
CA GLU A 53 -16.27 -16.80 5.09
C GLU A 53 -16.82 -16.13 6.36
N LYS A 54 -17.25 -16.91 7.36
CA LYS A 54 -17.78 -16.38 8.63
C LYS A 54 -16.71 -15.67 9.47
N ALA A 55 -15.43 -15.99 9.26
CA ALA A 55 -14.30 -15.33 9.91
C ALA A 55 -13.77 -14.10 9.14
N ASN A 56 -14.38 -13.75 7.99
CA ASN A 56 -13.91 -12.70 7.08
C ASN A 56 -12.44 -12.89 6.62
N ILE A 57 -12.04 -14.14 6.39
CA ILE A 57 -10.73 -14.47 5.82
C ILE A 57 -10.82 -14.29 4.31
N ALA A 58 -9.82 -13.65 3.70
CA ALA A 58 -9.83 -13.42 2.27
C ALA A 58 -9.60 -14.74 1.49
N PRO A 59 -10.23 -14.94 0.32
CA PRO A 59 -10.11 -16.19 -0.44
C PRO A 59 -8.68 -16.56 -0.86
N ASN A 60 -7.80 -15.56 -1.02
CA ASN A 60 -6.37 -15.73 -1.33
C ASN A 60 -5.52 -16.16 -0.12
N GLU A 61 -6.04 -16.02 1.10
CA GLU A 61 -5.43 -16.55 2.33
C GLU A 61 -5.93 -17.97 2.66
N CYS A 62 -6.89 -18.48 1.88
CA CYS A 62 -7.49 -19.79 2.06
C CYS A 62 -6.90 -20.81 1.08
N ILE A 63 -6.64 -22.01 1.57
CA ILE A 63 -6.33 -23.16 0.71
C ILE A 63 -7.66 -23.67 0.15
N SER A 64 -7.75 -23.84 -1.18
CA SER A 64 -8.96 -24.40 -1.77
C SER A 64 -9.15 -25.86 -1.35
N MET A 65 -10.40 -26.28 -1.19
CA MET A 65 -10.77 -27.66 -0.88
C MET A 65 -10.10 -28.66 -1.84
N PHE A 66 -10.12 -28.37 -3.15
CA PHE A 66 -9.51 -29.23 -4.17
C PHE A 66 -7.98 -29.30 -4.06
N SER A 67 -7.32 -28.17 -3.77
CA SER A 67 -5.87 -28.14 -3.54
C SER A 67 -5.47 -28.96 -2.32
N PHE A 68 -6.25 -28.90 -1.25
CA PHE A 68 -6.01 -29.68 -0.04
C PHE A 68 -6.18 -31.19 -0.29
N MET A 69 -7.26 -31.60 -0.98
CA MET A 69 -7.51 -33.01 -1.32
C MET A 69 -6.47 -33.59 -2.28
N ASN A 70 -5.94 -32.78 -3.20
CA ASN A 70 -4.90 -33.23 -4.14
C ASN A 70 -3.55 -33.50 -3.44
N VAL A 71 -3.25 -32.78 -2.36
CA VAL A 71 -1.98 -32.93 -1.60
C VAL A 71 -2.13 -33.98 -0.50
N ASN A 72 -3.33 -34.15 0.07
CA ASN A 72 -3.64 -35.14 1.09
C ASN A 72 -4.78 -36.06 0.62
N PRO A 73 -4.50 -37.05 -0.25
CA PRO A 73 -5.51 -38.00 -0.71
C PRO A 73 -6.01 -38.94 0.40
N GLU A 74 -5.28 -39.05 1.52
CA GLU A 74 -5.65 -39.87 2.68
C GLU A 74 -6.39 -39.10 3.78
N VAL A 75 -7.11 -38.02 3.45
CA VAL A 75 -8.01 -37.35 4.43
C VAL A 75 -9.14 -38.32 4.76
N GLY A 76 -8.87 -39.19 5.74
CA GLY A 76 -9.76 -40.23 6.20
C GLY A 76 -11.05 -39.63 6.77
N ASN A 77 -12.18 -40.21 6.38
CA ASN A 77 -13.49 -40.15 7.05
C ASN A 77 -14.10 -38.76 7.34
N VAL A 78 -13.61 -37.65 6.77
CA VAL A 78 -14.29 -36.35 6.92
C VAL A 78 -15.44 -36.23 5.89
N PRO A 79 -16.71 -36.07 6.32
CA PRO A 79 -17.85 -35.96 5.40
C PRO A 79 -17.76 -34.71 4.51
N PHE A 80 -18.37 -34.76 3.32
CA PHE A 80 -18.34 -33.65 2.35
C PHE A 80 -19.45 -32.59 2.55
N GLY A 81 -20.40 -32.82 3.46
CA GLY A 81 -21.60 -31.98 3.64
C GLY A 81 -22.72 -32.33 2.63
N ASP A 82 -23.96 -31.92 2.93
CA ASP A 82 -25.19 -32.36 2.23
C ASP A 82 -25.72 -31.38 1.16
N ASP A 83 -24.91 -30.43 0.66
CA ASP A 83 -25.40 -29.37 -0.25
C ASP A 83 -25.52 -29.83 -1.73
N PRO A 84 -26.71 -29.81 -2.36
CA PRO A 84 -26.93 -30.32 -3.72
C PRO A 84 -26.30 -29.50 -4.86
N LEU A 85 -25.65 -28.37 -4.58
CA LEU A 85 -25.20 -27.41 -5.61
C LEU A 85 -23.88 -27.78 -6.32
N ILE A 86 -23.22 -28.87 -5.95
CA ILE A 86 -21.96 -29.34 -6.58
C ILE A 86 -22.22 -30.44 -7.63
N GLY A 87 -23.36 -30.39 -8.32
CA GLY A 87 -23.57 -31.11 -9.58
C GLY A 87 -23.18 -30.29 -10.83
N ILE A 88 -22.92 -28.99 -10.67
CA ILE A 88 -22.86 -28.03 -11.79
C ILE A 88 -21.43 -27.50 -12.04
N LEU A 89 -20.51 -27.65 -11.08
CA LEU A 89 -19.16 -27.08 -11.20
C LEU A 89 -18.12 -28.02 -11.85
N SER A 90 -18.49 -29.25 -12.20
CA SER A 90 -17.57 -30.21 -12.85
C SER A 90 -17.46 -30.07 -14.37
N GLU A 91 -18.33 -29.30 -15.04
CA GLU A 91 -18.39 -29.27 -16.52
C GLU A 91 -17.96 -27.96 -17.19
N THR A 92 -17.77 -26.85 -16.47
CA THR A 92 -17.63 -25.52 -17.12
C THR A 92 -16.24 -24.87 -17.15
N THR A 93 -15.15 -25.56 -16.80
CA THR A 93 -13.79 -24.98 -16.90
C THR A 93 -12.83 -25.73 -17.83
N LEU A 94 -13.38 -26.28 -18.93
CA LEU A 94 -12.62 -26.58 -20.14
C LEU A 94 -13.36 -25.93 -21.32
N ASN A 95 -13.07 -24.65 -21.58
CA ASN A 95 -13.06 -24.00 -22.90
C ASN A 95 -13.15 -22.47 -22.74
N SER A 96 -12.09 -21.77 -23.12
CA SER A 96 -12.16 -20.37 -23.59
C SER A 96 -12.67 -20.36 -25.05
N PRO A 97 -13.02 -19.21 -25.67
CA PRO A 97 -13.68 -17.99 -25.21
C PRO A 97 -14.96 -17.69 -26.05
N THR A 98 -15.89 -16.85 -25.57
CA THR A 98 -16.70 -15.94 -26.44
C THR A 98 -17.54 -14.94 -25.64
N VAL A 99 -17.66 -13.74 -26.21
CA VAL A 99 -18.33 -12.54 -25.69
C VAL A 99 -19.85 -12.71 -25.65
N ALA A 100 -20.49 -12.37 -24.53
CA ALA A 100 -21.85 -11.81 -24.49
C ALA A 100 -22.10 -11.12 -23.14
N GLU A 101 -22.33 -9.80 -23.19
CA GLU A 101 -22.85 -9.02 -22.08
C GLU A 101 -24.28 -9.46 -21.74
N THR A 102 -24.57 -9.73 -20.47
CA THR A 102 -25.88 -9.37 -19.89
C THR A 102 -25.72 -9.11 -18.39
N SER A 103 -26.17 -7.92 -17.99
CA SER A 103 -26.07 -7.35 -16.67
C SER A 103 -26.91 -8.09 -15.63
N THR A 104 -26.29 -8.43 -14.50
CA THR A 104 -26.94 -8.43 -13.18
C THR A 104 -25.97 -7.85 -12.17
N ALA A 105 -26.22 -6.59 -11.82
CA ALA A 105 -25.52 -5.85 -10.79
C ALA A 105 -25.80 -6.48 -9.43
N ILE A 106 -24.79 -7.14 -8.85
CA ILE A 106 -24.68 -7.35 -7.41
C ILE A 106 -23.41 -6.60 -7.01
N LEU A 107 -23.56 -5.72 -6.01
CA LEU A 107 -22.57 -4.80 -5.47
C LEU A 107 -21.21 -5.50 -5.28
N LYS A 108 -20.35 -5.41 -6.31
CA LYS A 108 -18.93 -5.71 -6.18
C LYS A 108 -18.36 -4.68 -5.22
N ASP A 109 -17.65 -5.18 -4.22
CA ASP A 109 -16.88 -4.39 -3.27
C ASP A 109 -16.04 -3.37 -4.05
N TYR A 110 -16.42 -2.10 -4.00
CA TYR A 110 -15.84 -1.03 -4.83
C TYR A 110 -14.39 -0.74 -4.43
N GLN A 111 -13.95 -1.25 -3.29
CA GLN A 111 -12.62 -1.04 -2.75
C GLN A 111 -11.68 -2.18 -3.17
N GLN A 112 -11.11 -2.05 -4.37
CA GLN A 112 -9.95 -2.84 -4.75
C GLN A 112 -8.70 -2.15 -4.21
N LYS A 113 -8.04 -2.73 -3.21
CA LYS A 113 -6.65 -2.38 -2.94
C LYS A 113 -5.84 -2.89 -4.13
N ILE A 114 -5.00 -2.04 -4.70
CA ILE A 114 -4.02 -2.48 -5.70
C ILE A 114 -3.01 -3.33 -4.92
N ASP A 115 -3.23 -4.64 -4.95
CA ASP A 115 -2.25 -5.62 -4.49
C ASP A 115 -1.32 -5.89 -5.68
N PRO A 116 -0.02 -5.54 -5.61
CA PRO A 116 0.93 -5.77 -6.71
C PRO A 116 1.05 -7.25 -7.13
N TRP A 117 0.43 -8.15 -6.36
CA TRP A 117 0.56 -9.60 -6.39
C TRP A 117 -0.51 -10.30 -7.26
N ASP A 118 -1.52 -9.58 -7.77
CA ASP A 118 -2.64 -10.13 -8.57
C ASP A 118 -2.30 -10.43 -10.04
N MET A 119 -1.05 -10.83 -10.31
CA MET A 119 -0.61 -11.40 -11.58
C MET A 119 0.01 -12.77 -11.34
N GLY A 120 -0.84 -13.80 -11.26
CA GLY A 120 -0.53 -15.22 -11.55
C GLY A 120 0.69 -15.83 -10.83
N LEU A 121 0.40 -16.63 -9.81
CA LEU A 121 1.36 -17.32 -8.94
C LEU A 121 2.30 -18.34 -9.64
N ILE A 122 3.48 -18.45 -9.01
CA ILE A 122 4.53 -19.51 -9.00
C ILE A 122 5.84 -19.06 -9.69
N GLU A 123 6.78 -18.51 -8.90
CA GLU A 123 8.23 -18.43 -9.18
C GLU A 123 8.90 -17.53 -8.12
N GLN A 124 9.25 -18.05 -6.93
CA GLN A 124 9.83 -17.18 -5.88
C GLN A 124 11.29 -16.78 -6.15
N ASP A 125 12.06 -17.54 -6.93
CA ASP A 125 13.47 -17.21 -7.22
C ASP A 125 13.69 -16.51 -8.57
N LEU A 126 12.86 -16.79 -9.58
CA LEU A 126 12.95 -16.12 -10.89
C LEU A 126 12.30 -14.73 -10.89
N ASN A 127 11.40 -14.44 -9.93
CA ASN A 127 10.73 -13.14 -9.81
C ASN A 127 11.62 -12.04 -9.25
N GLU A 128 12.58 -12.28 -8.36
CA GLU A 128 13.48 -11.19 -7.95
C GLU A 128 14.34 -10.70 -9.11
N ILE A 129 14.80 -11.64 -9.95
CA ILE A 129 15.58 -11.34 -11.15
C ILE A 129 14.69 -10.67 -12.21
N LYS A 130 13.51 -11.22 -12.53
CA LYS A 130 12.56 -10.63 -13.49
C LYS A 130 11.94 -9.30 -13.02
N LYS A 131 11.67 -9.11 -11.72
CA LYS A 131 11.19 -7.84 -11.15
C LYS A 131 12.26 -6.76 -11.24
N ARG A 132 13.53 -7.09 -10.97
CA ARG A 132 14.65 -6.21 -11.29
C ARG A 132 14.68 -5.91 -12.78
N THR A 133 14.56 -6.91 -13.66
CA THR A 133 14.55 -6.69 -15.11
C THR A 133 13.41 -5.79 -15.61
N ILE A 134 12.18 -5.92 -15.09
CA ILE A 134 11.04 -5.08 -15.49
C ILE A 134 11.12 -3.67 -14.88
N ALA A 135 11.57 -3.55 -13.62
CA ALA A 135 11.83 -2.27 -12.98
C ALA A 135 12.99 -1.54 -13.68
N ASP A 136 14.04 -2.26 -14.09
CA ASP A 136 15.19 -1.75 -14.82
C ASP A 136 14.78 -1.34 -16.25
N GLN A 137 13.96 -2.12 -16.95
CA GLN A 137 13.41 -1.73 -18.27
C GLN A 137 12.48 -0.50 -18.20
N ARG A 138 11.73 -0.29 -17.11
CA ARG A 138 10.92 0.93 -16.90
C ARG A 138 11.78 2.13 -16.45
N ARG A 139 12.90 1.89 -15.76
CA ARG A 139 13.90 2.90 -15.37
C ARG A 139 14.74 3.39 -16.55
N GLU A 140 14.93 2.57 -17.59
CA GLU A 140 15.77 2.90 -18.75
C GLU A 140 15.37 4.19 -19.50
N SER A 141 14.16 4.74 -19.31
CA SER A 141 13.77 6.02 -19.93
C SER A 141 13.54 7.18 -18.94
N PHE A 142 13.39 6.93 -17.64
CA PHE A 142 12.96 7.96 -16.69
C PHE A 142 13.49 7.72 -15.27
N ASP A 143 14.22 8.69 -14.75
CA ASP A 143 14.98 8.60 -13.51
C ASP A 143 14.62 9.77 -12.58
N ILE A 144 13.97 9.47 -11.46
CA ILE A 144 13.54 10.47 -10.49
C ILE A 144 14.19 10.15 -9.16
N VAL A 145 15.02 11.06 -8.67
CA VAL A 145 15.59 11.01 -7.33
C VAL A 145 14.87 12.03 -6.46
N ILE A 146 14.47 11.61 -5.26
CA ILE A 146 13.84 12.50 -4.28
C ILE A 146 14.84 12.79 -3.17
N VAL A 147 15.06 14.08 -2.90
CA VAL A 147 15.97 14.55 -1.87
C VAL A 147 15.19 15.12 -0.70
N ALA A 148 15.19 14.36 0.40
CA ALA A 148 14.51 14.68 1.65
C ALA A 148 15.50 15.00 2.78
N SER A 149 16.76 15.29 2.46
CA SER A 149 17.82 15.60 3.43
C SER A 149 17.53 16.79 4.35
N LEU A 150 16.61 17.68 3.98
CA LEU A 150 16.22 18.86 4.78
C LEU A 150 15.00 18.61 5.67
N ILE A 151 14.40 17.40 5.62
CA ILE A 151 13.16 17.08 6.33
C ILE A 151 13.49 16.40 7.66
N ASP A 152 12.95 16.94 8.75
CA ASP A 152 13.24 16.45 10.10
C ASP A 152 12.21 15.42 10.60
N ARG A 153 10.96 15.51 10.15
CA ARG A 153 9.87 14.71 10.73
C ARG A 153 9.80 13.31 10.14
N ILE A 154 10.01 12.30 10.99
CA ILE A 154 9.90 10.88 10.64
C ILE A 154 8.61 10.53 9.87
N PRO A 155 7.41 11.01 10.25
CA PRO A 155 6.19 10.70 9.49
C PRO A 155 6.23 11.19 8.04
N ASN A 156 6.86 12.36 7.78
CA ASN A 156 6.98 12.90 6.44
C ASN A 156 8.00 12.08 5.62
N LEU A 157 9.13 11.71 6.22
CA LEU A 157 10.13 10.85 5.59
C LEU A 157 9.55 9.46 5.24
N ALA A 158 8.79 8.87 6.15
CA ALA A 158 8.17 7.56 5.94
C ALA A 158 7.05 7.60 4.88
N GLY A 159 6.23 8.65 4.89
CA GLY A 159 5.21 8.89 3.86
C GLY A 159 5.83 9.11 2.48
N LEU A 160 6.94 9.86 2.41
CA LEU A 160 7.72 10.02 1.19
C LEU A 160 8.33 8.70 0.73
N CYS A 161 8.91 7.89 1.62
CA CYS A 161 9.46 6.57 1.28
C CYS A 161 8.41 5.68 0.62
N ARG A 162 7.23 5.56 1.25
CA ARG A 162 6.11 4.80 0.68
C ARG A 162 5.68 5.33 -0.68
N THR A 163 5.49 6.65 -0.79
CA THR A 163 5.01 7.26 -2.04
C THR A 163 6.04 7.15 -3.16
N SER A 164 7.32 7.29 -2.82
CA SER A 164 8.44 7.14 -3.73
C SER A 164 8.51 5.73 -4.29
N GLU A 165 8.32 4.71 -3.45
CA GLU A 165 8.28 3.31 -3.90
C GLU A 165 7.06 3.03 -4.78
N VAL A 166 5.86 3.44 -4.37
CA VAL A 166 4.62 3.23 -5.12
C VAL A 166 4.67 3.85 -6.52
N PHE A 167 5.21 5.06 -6.63
CA PHE A 167 5.38 5.73 -7.93
C PHE A 167 6.71 5.37 -8.61
N GLY A 168 7.51 4.47 -8.04
CA GLY A 168 8.74 3.96 -8.64
C GLY A 168 9.83 5.00 -8.84
N ALA A 169 10.03 5.91 -7.89
CA ALA A 169 11.24 6.73 -7.85
C ALA A 169 12.50 5.84 -7.86
N THR A 170 13.58 6.35 -8.45
CA THR A 170 14.84 5.61 -8.53
C THR A 170 15.45 5.44 -7.15
N SER A 171 15.53 6.54 -6.40
CA SER A 171 16.03 6.55 -5.03
C SER A 171 15.41 7.67 -4.19
N LEU A 172 15.50 7.51 -2.87
CA LEU A 172 15.16 8.51 -1.87
C LEU A 172 16.38 8.80 -1.00
N VAL A 173 16.74 10.07 -0.92
CA VAL A 173 17.86 10.56 -0.12
C VAL A 173 17.34 11.06 1.23
N LEU A 174 17.90 10.51 2.30
CA LEU A 174 17.54 10.81 3.69
C LEU A 174 18.68 11.53 4.41
N PRO A 175 18.38 12.32 5.45
CA PRO A 175 19.41 12.98 6.26
C PRO A 175 20.25 11.99 7.08
N ASN A 176 19.67 10.83 7.42
CA ASN A 176 20.28 9.76 8.19
C ASN A 176 19.56 8.45 7.88
N LEU A 177 20.29 7.42 7.43
CA LEU A 177 19.71 6.12 7.11
C LEU A 177 19.22 5.36 8.35
N ALA A 178 19.74 5.65 9.54
CA ALA A 178 19.28 5.01 10.78
C ALA A 178 17.78 5.24 11.06
N ILE A 179 17.16 6.25 10.43
CA ILE A 179 15.72 6.53 10.52
C ILE A 179 14.88 5.35 10.01
N GLN A 180 15.37 4.55 9.07
CA GLN A 180 14.65 3.37 8.55
C GLN A 180 14.41 2.27 9.61
N GLU A 181 15.18 2.30 10.70
CA GLU A 181 15.05 1.38 11.83
C GLU A 181 14.00 1.85 12.84
N ASP A 182 13.54 3.11 12.76
CA ASP A 182 12.55 3.66 13.69
C ASP A 182 11.19 2.96 13.54
N PRO A 183 10.54 2.53 14.64
CA PRO A 183 9.25 1.86 14.58
C PRO A 183 8.15 2.69 13.90
N ASN A 184 8.13 4.01 14.11
CA ASN A 184 7.14 4.88 13.48
C ASN A 184 7.39 5.00 11.98
N PHE A 185 8.67 5.02 11.57
CA PHE A 185 9.01 4.99 10.16
C PHE A 185 8.46 3.73 9.50
N ARG A 186 8.79 2.55 10.04
CA ARG A 186 8.34 1.24 9.52
C ARG A 186 6.83 1.10 9.47
N ASN A 187 6.14 1.58 10.50
CA ASN A 187 4.67 1.54 10.57
C ASN A 187 4.00 2.37 9.46
N ILE A 188 4.64 3.44 9.00
CA ILE A 188 4.09 4.32 7.96
C ILE A 188 4.57 3.91 6.57
N SER A 189 5.85 3.54 6.44
CA SER A 189 6.47 3.12 5.18
C SER A 189 5.94 1.78 4.69
N MET A 190 5.44 0.92 5.59
CA MET A 190 4.84 -0.37 5.25
C MET A 190 5.77 -1.27 4.42
N THR A 191 7.06 -1.34 4.77
CA THR A 191 8.09 -2.16 4.09
C THR A 191 8.63 -1.57 2.78
N SER A 192 8.15 -0.41 2.32
CA SER A 192 8.66 0.24 1.09
C SER A 192 10.17 0.51 1.15
N GLU A 193 10.76 0.67 2.33
CA GLU A 193 12.20 0.87 2.52
C GLU A 193 13.06 -0.31 2.04
N ARG A 194 12.49 -1.50 1.88
CA ARG A 194 13.22 -2.68 1.37
C ARG A 194 13.31 -2.72 -0.15
N TRP A 195 12.44 -1.97 -0.84
CA TRP A 195 12.29 -2.01 -2.29
C TRP A 195 12.78 -0.74 -2.99
N LEU A 196 12.93 0.34 -2.23
CA LEU A 196 13.44 1.63 -2.70
C LEU A 196 14.94 1.76 -2.37
N ASP A 197 15.74 2.28 -3.29
CA ASP A 197 17.13 2.62 -3.01
C ASP A 197 17.17 3.83 -2.06
N LEU A 198 17.64 3.62 -0.83
CA LEU A 198 17.77 4.67 0.17
C LEU A 198 19.24 5.12 0.28
N GLN A 199 19.47 6.42 0.17
CA GLN A 199 20.79 7.02 0.24
C GLN A 199 20.89 7.95 1.45
N GLU A 200 22.04 8.00 2.12
CA GLU A 200 22.30 9.01 3.16
C GLU A 200 23.04 10.21 2.58
N VAL A 201 22.46 11.40 2.75
CA VAL A 201 23.16 12.67 2.52
C VAL A 201 22.73 13.64 3.62
N LYS A 202 23.69 14.05 4.44
CA LYS A 202 23.45 15.03 5.50
C LYS A 202 23.22 16.41 4.90
N PRO A 203 22.47 17.31 5.57
CA PRO A 203 22.26 18.68 5.09
C PRO A 203 23.56 19.41 4.70
N GLY A 204 24.64 19.19 5.46
CA GLY A 204 25.94 19.83 5.20
C GLY A 204 26.70 19.30 3.99
N ASP A 205 26.32 18.14 3.44
CA ASP A 205 26.94 17.53 2.25
C ASP A 205 26.06 17.65 0.99
N LEU A 206 24.93 18.37 1.11
CA LEU A 206 23.92 18.44 0.07
C LEU A 206 24.41 19.19 -1.17
N ASP A 207 25.24 20.22 -1.00
CA ASP A 207 25.84 20.98 -2.09
C ASP A 207 26.69 20.09 -3.01
N ALA A 208 27.57 19.28 -2.42
CA ALA A 208 28.44 18.34 -3.14
C ALA A 208 27.61 17.25 -3.82
N TYR A 209 26.55 16.77 -3.16
CA TYR A 209 25.64 15.79 -3.75
C TYR A 209 24.90 16.34 -4.98
N LEU A 210 24.33 17.54 -4.90
CA LEU A 210 23.60 18.14 -6.02
C LEU A 210 24.52 18.42 -7.21
N GLN A 211 25.76 18.83 -6.96
CA GLN A 211 26.76 18.96 -8.03
C GLN A 211 27.05 17.61 -8.71
N LYS A 212 27.23 16.53 -7.93
CA LYS A 212 27.40 15.18 -8.46
C LYS A 212 26.21 14.75 -9.32
N MET A 213 24.98 15.03 -8.87
CA MET A 213 23.76 14.72 -9.64
C MET A 213 23.71 15.50 -10.95
N ARG A 214 24.09 16.78 -10.94
CA ARG A 214 24.23 17.58 -12.17
C ARG A 214 25.25 16.99 -13.14
N PHE A 215 26.41 16.54 -12.65
CA PHE A 215 27.40 15.85 -13.50
C PHE A 215 26.89 14.52 -14.07
N ALA A 216 25.91 13.89 -13.42
CA ALA A 216 25.23 12.69 -13.89
C ALA A 216 24.01 12.98 -14.80
N ASP A 217 23.90 14.22 -15.31
CA ASP A 217 22.86 14.66 -16.23
C ASP A 217 21.44 14.69 -15.63
N TYR A 218 21.34 14.93 -14.32
CA TYR A 218 20.06 15.24 -13.68
C TYR A 218 19.79 16.73 -13.68
N ARG A 219 18.56 17.10 -14.03
CA ARG A 219 18.02 18.44 -13.74
C ARG A 219 17.70 18.52 -12.24
N ILE A 220 18.26 19.51 -11.55
CA ILE A 220 17.99 19.74 -10.12
C ILE A 220 16.80 20.68 -9.99
N ILE A 221 15.74 20.22 -9.33
CA ILE A 221 14.47 20.94 -9.23
C ILE A 221 14.16 21.17 -7.75
N ALA A 222 14.14 22.43 -7.32
CA ALA A 222 13.59 22.80 -6.03
C ALA A 222 12.06 22.68 -6.06
N VAL A 223 11.49 22.06 -5.04
CA VAL A 223 10.05 22.04 -4.81
C VAL A 223 9.75 23.04 -3.70
N GLU A 224 9.53 24.28 -4.09
CA GLU A 224 9.44 25.42 -3.17
C GLU A 224 8.60 26.55 -3.76
N GLN A 225 7.97 27.34 -2.90
CA GLN A 225 7.27 28.57 -3.28
C GLN A 225 8.28 29.72 -3.32
N SER A 226 8.53 30.27 -4.51
CA SER A 226 9.43 31.41 -4.68
C SER A 226 8.88 32.39 -5.71
N SER A 227 9.41 33.61 -5.76
CA SER A 227 8.99 34.59 -6.79
C SER A 227 9.37 34.19 -8.22
N GLN A 228 10.23 33.16 -8.36
CA GLN A 228 10.74 32.66 -9.64
C GLN A 228 10.32 31.21 -9.89
N SER A 229 9.39 30.68 -9.09
CA SER A 229 8.89 29.31 -9.27
C SER A 229 8.04 29.21 -10.53
N HIS A 230 8.13 28.05 -11.18
CA HIS A 230 7.22 27.63 -12.22
C HIS A 230 6.01 26.96 -11.58
N SER A 231 4.80 27.31 -12.03
CA SER A 231 3.61 26.60 -11.61
C SER A 231 3.63 25.16 -12.12
N LEU A 232 3.37 24.19 -11.22
CA LEU A 232 3.29 22.77 -11.56
C LEU A 232 2.32 22.48 -12.72
N LEU A 233 1.27 23.29 -12.89
CA LEU A 233 0.27 23.12 -13.96
C LEU A 233 0.87 23.25 -15.37
N HIS A 234 2.02 23.91 -15.49
CA HIS A 234 2.66 24.24 -16.77
C HIS A 234 4.11 23.78 -16.83
N TYR A 235 4.59 23.07 -15.81
CA TYR A 235 5.96 22.60 -15.76
C TYR A 235 6.10 21.23 -16.42
N GLU A 236 7.04 21.11 -17.35
CA GLU A 236 7.36 19.85 -18.03
C GLU A 236 8.57 19.19 -17.36
N PHE A 237 8.37 18.00 -16.79
CA PHE A 237 9.45 17.30 -16.10
C PHE A 237 10.44 16.68 -17.10
N PRO A 238 11.75 16.86 -16.89
CA PRO A 238 12.75 16.20 -17.72
C PRO A 238 12.81 14.70 -17.41
N LYS A 239 13.46 13.94 -18.30
CA LYS A 239 13.60 12.48 -18.14
C LYS A 239 14.37 12.10 -16.89
N LYS A 240 15.39 12.89 -16.54
CA LYS A 240 16.22 12.73 -15.35
C LYS A 240 16.07 13.95 -14.47
N CYS A 241 15.47 13.80 -13.29
CA CYS A 241 15.31 14.89 -12.34
C CYS A 241 15.64 14.49 -10.90
N CYS A 242 16.14 15.47 -10.16
CA CYS A 242 16.43 15.40 -8.75
C CYS A 242 15.53 16.42 -8.04
N LEU A 243 14.53 15.94 -7.31
CA LEU A 243 13.51 16.74 -6.65
C LEU A 243 13.96 17.06 -5.22
N VAL A 244 14.29 18.32 -4.96
CA VAL A 244 14.74 18.79 -3.64
C VAL A 244 13.58 19.34 -2.85
N LEU A 245 13.27 18.72 -1.71
CA LEU A 245 12.20 19.14 -0.81
C LEU A 245 12.78 19.91 0.39
N GLY A 246 12.10 21.00 0.75
CA GLY A 246 12.50 21.86 1.88
C GLY A 246 12.08 21.33 3.25
N SER A 247 12.66 21.94 4.29
CA SER A 247 12.25 21.76 5.69
C SER A 247 10.81 22.26 5.90
N GLU A 248 10.07 21.66 6.83
CA GLU A 248 8.69 22.07 7.15
C GLU A 248 8.58 23.50 7.70
N ARG A 249 9.68 24.06 8.21
CA ARG A 249 9.70 25.39 8.83
C ARG A 249 10.37 26.43 7.95
N GLU A 250 11.55 26.09 7.45
CA GLU A 250 12.45 27.04 6.80
C GLU A 250 12.46 26.89 5.27
N GLY A 251 11.81 25.86 4.74
CA GLY A 251 11.84 25.57 3.32
C GLY A 251 13.23 25.13 2.86
N ILE A 252 13.60 25.48 1.64
CA ILE A 252 14.93 25.24 1.09
C ILE A 252 15.86 26.43 1.39
N PRO A 253 17.04 26.21 2.01
CA PRO A 253 18.01 27.27 2.26
C PRO A 253 18.46 27.98 0.98
N ALA A 254 18.78 29.27 1.08
CA ALA A 254 19.14 30.10 -0.07
C ALA A 254 20.38 29.57 -0.81
N GLU A 255 21.38 29.07 -0.08
CA GLU A 255 22.57 28.44 -0.63
C GLU A 255 22.26 27.21 -1.49
N ILE A 256 21.20 26.47 -1.17
CA ILE A 256 20.74 25.33 -1.98
C ILE A 256 19.89 25.82 -3.16
N LEU A 257 19.03 26.82 -2.97
CA LEU A 257 18.26 27.44 -4.05
C LEU A 257 19.15 28.06 -5.15
N HIS A 258 20.37 28.50 -4.83
CA HIS A 258 21.33 28.95 -5.84
C HIS A 258 21.94 27.82 -6.67
N LEU A 259 21.80 26.57 -6.22
CA LEU A 259 22.34 25.39 -6.89
C LEU A 259 21.32 24.66 -7.75
N VAL A 260 20.03 24.99 -7.68
CA VAL A 260 18.99 24.31 -8.48
C VAL A 260 18.90 24.89 -9.89
N ASP A 261 18.44 24.08 -10.83
CA ASP A 261 18.23 24.52 -12.22
C ASP A 261 16.84 25.14 -12.40
N ASP A 262 15.83 24.60 -11.71
CA ASP A 262 14.45 25.09 -11.71
C ASP A 262 13.87 25.10 -10.29
N CYS A 263 12.85 25.94 -10.07
CA CYS A 263 12.02 25.92 -8.88
C CYS A 263 10.56 25.69 -9.30
N VAL A 264 9.84 24.76 -8.67
CA VAL A 264 8.47 24.39 -9.01
C VAL A 264 7.57 24.51 -7.79
N GLU A 265 6.42 25.14 -7.98
CA GLU A 265 5.41 25.30 -6.92
C GLU A 265 4.06 24.68 -7.29
N ILE A 266 3.35 24.18 -6.27
CA ILE A 266 1.96 23.76 -6.41
C ILE A 266 1.07 24.99 -6.20
N PRO A 267 0.22 25.38 -7.16
CA PRO A 267 -0.68 26.50 -6.98
C PRO A 267 -1.68 26.21 -5.86
N GLN A 268 -1.86 27.20 -4.97
CA GLN A 268 -2.75 27.12 -3.83
C GLN A 268 -3.86 28.17 -3.96
N PHE A 269 -5.09 27.78 -3.62
CA PHE A 269 -6.27 28.64 -3.73
C PHE A 269 -6.92 28.93 -2.37
N GLY A 270 -6.33 28.41 -1.29
CA GLY A 270 -6.83 28.55 0.08
C GLY A 270 -6.07 29.60 0.89
N MET A 271 -6.40 29.68 2.18
CA MET A 271 -5.81 30.63 3.14
C MET A 271 -4.57 30.09 3.88
N ILE A 272 -4.36 28.77 3.85
CA ILE A 272 -3.20 28.14 4.50
C ILE A 272 -1.95 28.38 3.66
N ARG A 273 -0.84 28.68 4.33
CA ARG A 273 0.41 29.13 3.68
C ARG A 273 1.02 28.06 2.78
N SER A 274 1.01 26.80 3.22
CA SER A 274 1.68 25.71 2.51
C SER A 274 1.05 24.35 2.81
N LEU A 275 1.27 23.42 1.89
CA LEU A 275 0.97 22.00 2.06
C LEU A 275 2.01 21.33 2.97
N ASN A 276 1.65 20.16 3.51
CA ASN A 276 2.62 19.30 4.16
C ASN A 276 3.67 18.80 3.13
N VAL A 277 4.95 18.79 3.51
CA VAL A 277 6.06 18.42 2.60
C VAL A 277 5.95 17.04 1.98
N HIS A 278 5.47 16.00 2.69
CA HIS A 278 5.31 14.68 2.06
C HIS A 278 4.16 14.69 1.05
N VAL A 279 3.10 15.46 1.31
CA VAL A 279 1.97 15.63 0.38
C VAL A 279 2.44 16.39 -0.85
N THR A 280 3.22 17.46 -0.66
CA THR A 280 3.86 18.22 -1.75
C THR A 280 4.72 17.31 -2.63
N GLY A 281 5.63 16.53 -2.03
CA GLY A 281 6.45 15.57 -2.76
C GLY A 281 5.61 14.50 -3.48
N SER A 282 4.51 14.06 -2.88
CA SER A 282 3.58 13.09 -3.49
C SER A 282 2.91 13.64 -4.75
N ILE A 283 2.42 14.88 -4.72
CA ILE A 283 1.75 15.54 -5.85
C ILE A 283 2.74 15.75 -7.00
N ILE A 284 3.93 16.25 -6.68
CA ILE A 284 5.00 16.49 -7.66
C ILE A 284 5.44 15.17 -8.32
N LEU A 285 5.68 14.13 -7.51
CA LEU A 285 6.10 12.83 -8.03
C LEU A 285 5.02 12.19 -8.91
N TRP A 286 3.76 12.27 -8.50
CA TRP A 286 2.65 11.78 -9.31
C TRP A 286 2.57 12.51 -10.66
N GLU A 287 2.67 13.84 -10.66
CA GLU A 287 2.61 14.62 -11.90
C GLU A 287 3.79 14.30 -12.83
N ALA A 288 5.00 14.22 -12.29
CA ALA A 288 6.17 13.79 -13.04
C ALA A 288 5.94 12.41 -13.67
N ARG A 289 5.45 11.43 -12.90
CA ARG A 289 5.16 10.09 -13.42
C ARG A 289 4.01 10.07 -14.43
N ARG A 290 2.98 10.90 -14.25
CA ARG A 290 1.87 11.03 -15.20
C ARG A 290 2.36 11.52 -16.57
N GLN A 291 3.20 12.55 -16.59
CA GLN A 291 3.81 13.05 -17.84
C GLN A 291 4.65 11.97 -18.51
N GLN A 292 5.44 11.21 -17.74
CA GLN A 292 6.27 10.13 -18.27
C GLN A 292 5.44 8.98 -18.86
N ALA A 293 4.35 8.60 -18.20
CA ALA A 293 3.46 7.56 -18.69
C ALA A 293 2.79 7.94 -20.03
N LEU A 294 2.49 9.22 -20.24
CA LEU A 294 1.94 9.72 -21.49
C LEU A 294 2.95 9.73 -22.64
N LEU A 295 4.24 9.90 -22.35
CA LEU A 295 5.31 9.84 -23.36
C LEU A 295 5.60 8.41 -23.85
N GLN A 296 5.08 7.39 -23.16
CA GLN A 296 5.24 5.97 -23.51
C GLN A 296 4.07 5.41 -24.35
N GLN A 297 3.00 6.19 -24.57
CA GLN A 297 1.85 5.84 -25.40
C GLN A 297 2.01 6.36 -26.84
#